data_AF-A0A918YH55-F1
#
_entry.id   AF-A0A918YH55-F1
#
_cell.length_a   1.000
_cell.length_b   1.000
_cell.length_c   1.000
_cell.angle_alpha   90.00
_cell.angle_beta   90.00
_cell.angle_gamma   90.00
#
_symmetry.space_group_name_H-M   'P 1'
#
loop_
_entity.id
_entity.type
_entity.pdbx_description
1 polymer ?
#
loop_
_entity_poly.entity_id
_entity_poly.type
_entity_poly.pdbx_seq_one_letter_code
_entity_poly.pdbx_strand_id
1 'polypeptide(L)'
;MSALLEYVFDSPSRGIEIALQADAARPEVREVLAETHRRRLDILRQLLTETGLQPSEAESSALSLYAVHLGVLHLRRTDPELVPAGADGGDFQQSVRNRLLPSLG
;
A
#
# COMPACT_ATOMS: atom_id res chain seq x y z
N MET A 1 -12.30 8.03 12.51
CA MET A 1 -11.72 7.40 11.30
C MET A 1 -10.19 7.44 11.30
N SER A 2 -9.52 8.50 11.79
CA SER A 2 -8.05 8.55 11.88
C SER A 2 -7.41 7.52 12.82
N ALA A 3 -8.01 7.22 13.98
CA ALA A 3 -7.41 6.28 14.94
C ALA A 3 -7.31 4.82 14.44
N LEU A 4 -8.21 4.40 13.55
CA LEU A 4 -8.15 3.08 12.91
C LEU A 4 -7.02 3.04 11.87
N LEU A 5 -6.84 4.15 11.14
CA LEU A 5 -5.75 4.30 10.19
C LEU A 5 -4.40 4.34 10.94
N GLU A 6 -4.26 5.12 12.01
CA GLU A 6 -3.06 5.12 12.86
C GLU A 6 -2.75 3.75 13.46
N TYR A 7 -3.74 2.98 13.92
CA TYR A 7 -3.48 1.64 14.44
C TYR A 7 -3.01 0.67 13.34
N VAL A 8 -3.59 0.71 12.14
CA VAL A 8 -3.13 -0.12 11.01
C VAL A 8 -1.75 0.32 10.51
N PHE A 9 -1.51 1.64 10.51
CA PHE A 9 -0.23 2.27 10.22
C PHE A 9 0.63 2.47 11.47
N ASP A 10 0.51 1.68 12.53
CA ASP A 10 1.49 1.66 13.63
C ASP A 10 1.56 0.33 14.38
N SER A 11 0.70 -0.62 13.99
CA SER A 11 0.66 -1.92 14.62
C SER A 11 1.89 -2.77 14.27
N PRO A 12 2.34 -3.64 15.22
CA PRO A 12 3.36 -4.67 14.98
C PRO A 12 3.09 -5.57 13.76
N SER A 13 1.87 -5.56 13.20
CA SER A 13 1.53 -6.20 11.93
C SER A 13 2.34 -5.70 10.73
N ARG A 14 2.84 -4.45 10.73
CA ARG A 14 3.71 -3.94 9.66
C ARG A 14 5.06 -4.68 9.61
N GLY A 15 5.60 -5.03 10.78
CA GLY A 15 6.80 -5.86 10.86
C GLY A 15 6.56 -7.28 10.34
N ILE A 16 5.36 -7.82 10.57
CA ILE A 16 4.95 -9.15 10.11
C ILE A 16 4.81 -9.20 8.58
N GLU A 17 4.18 -8.21 7.94
CA GLU A 17 4.04 -8.17 6.48
C GLU A 17 5.41 -8.20 5.80
N ILE A 18 6.38 -7.42 6.28
CA ILE A 18 7.73 -7.40 5.71
C ILE A 18 8.51 -8.69 6.03
N ALA A 19 8.35 -9.24 7.24
CA ALA A 19 8.97 -10.52 7.59
C ALA A 19 8.47 -11.67 6.70
N LEU A 20 7.16 -11.72 6.43
CA LEU A 20 6.58 -12.71 5.51
C LEU A 20 7.10 -12.50 4.08
N GLN A 21 7.23 -11.25 3.62
CA GLN A 21 7.81 -10.97 2.29
C GLN A 21 9.25 -11.45 2.15
N ALA A 22 10.07 -11.36 3.21
CA ALA A 22 11.43 -11.89 3.19
C ALA A 22 11.47 -13.42 3.02
N ASP A 23 10.43 -14.12 3.46
CA ASP A 23 10.30 -15.58 3.39
C ASP A 23 9.52 -16.07 2.15
N ALA A 24 9.25 -15.21 1.15
CA ALA A 24 8.47 -15.55 -0.04
C ALA A 24 9.04 -16.70 -0.91
N ALA A 25 10.30 -17.10 -0.67
CA ALA A 25 10.90 -18.30 -1.26
C ALA A 25 10.24 -19.60 -0.76
N ARG A 26 9.63 -19.59 0.43
CA ARG A 26 8.90 -20.73 1.01
C ARG A 26 7.51 -20.86 0.35
N PRO A 27 7.14 -22.04 -0.20
CA PRO A 27 5.88 -22.20 -0.94
C PRO A 27 4.63 -21.80 -0.14
N GLU A 28 4.56 -22.15 1.13
CA GLU A 28 3.41 -21.89 2.00
C GLU A 28 3.25 -20.39 2.28
N VAL A 29 4.37 -19.69 2.44
CA VAL A 29 4.41 -18.24 2.64
C VAL A 29 3.99 -17.53 1.35
N ARG A 30 4.48 -17.99 0.20
CA ARG A 30 4.14 -17.44 -1.11
C ARG A 30 2.64 -17.49 -1.39
N GLU A 31 1.98 -18.60 -1.05
CA GLU A 31 0.54 -18.76 -1.25
C GLU A 31 -0.27 -17.77 -0.40
N VAL A 32 0.08 -17.65 0.89
CA VAL A 32 -0.55 -16.70 1.80
C VAL A 32 -0.31 -15.25 1.36
N LEU A 33 0.90 -14.92 0.91
CA LEU A 33 1.21 -13.60 0.37
C LEU A 33 0.40 -13.32 -0.90
N ALA A 34 0.30 -14.27 -1.83
CA ALA A 34 -0.49 -14.11 -3.04
C ALA A 34 -1.97 -13.83 -2.74
N GLU A 35 -2.55 -14.54 -1.77
CA GLU A 35 -3.91 -14.29 -1.32
C GLU A 35 -4.07 -12.90 -0.67
N THR A 36 -3.11 -12.51 0.17
CA THR A 36 -3.11 -11.20 0.82
C THR A 36 -3.00 -10.07 -0.20
N HIS A 37 -2.10 -10.20 -1.18
CA HIS A 37 -1.92 -9.24 -2.26
C HIS A 37 -3.19 -9.10 -3.10
N ARG A 38 -3.83 -10.22 -3.46
CA ARG A 38 -5.11 -10.20 -4.21
C ARG A 38 -6.20 -9.46 -3.44
N ARG A 39 -6.43 -9.82 -2.18
CA ARG A 39 -7.44 -9.16 -1.33
C ARG A 39 -7.21 -7.66 -1.19
N ARG A 40 -5.96 -7.25 -0.96
CA ARG A 40 -5.61 -5.82 -0.86
C ARG A 40 -5.85 -5.08 -2.18
N LEU A 41 -5.48 -5.68 -3.30
CA LEU A 41 -5.75 -5.12 -4.62
C LEU A 41 -7.26 -5.06 -4.92
N ASP A 42 -8.05 -6.06 -4.50
CA ASP A 42 -9.51 -6.04 -4.67
C ASP A 42 -10.13 -4.88 -3.89
N ILE A 43 -9.71 -4.68 -2.63
CA ILE A 43 -10.14 -3.56 -1.79
C ILE A 43 -9.79 -2.22 -2.46
N LEU A 44 -8.55 -2.05 -2.93
CA LEU A 44 -8.13 -0.81 -3.59
C LEU A 44 -8.93 -0.54 -4.87
N ARG A 45 -9.15 -1.57 -5.69
CA ARG A 45 -9.97 -1.46 -6.92
C ARG A 45 -11.40 -1.04 -6.60
N GLN A 46 -12.00 -1.67 -5.59
CA GLN A 46 -13.35 -1.33 -5.13
C GLN A 46 -13.40 0.14 -4.69
N LEU A 47 -12.51 0.56 -3.79
CA LEU A 47 -12.47 1.94 -3.29
C LEU A 47 -12.28 2.96 -4.40
N LEU A 48 -11.39 2.70 -5.36
CA LEU A 48 -11.13 3.59 -6.49
C LEU A 48 -12.34 3.68 -7.44
N THR A 49 -13.02 2.57 -7.67
CA THR A 49 -14.24 2.55 -8.48
C THR A 49 -15.37 3.31 -7.77
N GLU A 50 -15.52 3.14 -6.46
CA GLU A 50 -16.48 3.88 -5.63
C GLU A 50 -16.21 5.39 -5.63
N THR A 51 -14.96 5.83 -5.82
CA THR A 51 -14.61 7.25 -6.00
C THR A 51 -14.83 7.78 -7.42
N GLY A 52 -15.24 6.93 -8.37
CA GLY A 52 -15.63 7.34 -9.72
C GLY A 52 -14.62 7.03 -10.83
N LEU A 53 -13.51 6.31 -10.55
CA LEU A 53 -12.66 5.81 -11.63
C LEU A 53 -13.38 4.76 -12.47
N GLN A 54 -13.07 4.72 -13.76
CA GLN A 54 -13.46 3.57 -14.58
C GLN A 54 -12.73 2.31 -14.10
N PRO A 55 -13.34 1.11 -14.21
CA PRO A 55 -12.74 -0.13 -13.70
C PRO A 55 -11.32 -0.42 -14.19
N SER A 56 -11.02 -0.14 -15.46
CA SER A 56 -9.68 -0.32 -16.04
C SER A 56 -8.65 0.64 -15.45
N GLU A 57 -9.04 1.89 -15.18
CA GLU A 57 -8.19 2.87 -14.53
C GLU A 57 -7.97 2.49 -13.07
N ALA A 58 -9.04 2.09 -12.36
CA ALA A 58 -8.99 1.63 -10.98
C ALA A 58 -8.04 0.43 -10.79
N GLU A 59 -7.98 -0.50 -11.75
CA GLU A 59 -7.03 -1.62 -11.73
C GLU A 59 -5.57 -1.16 -11.77
N SER A 60 -5.22 -0.32 -12.75
CA SER A 60 -3.86 0.20 -12.90
C SER A 60 -3.43 1.11 -11.73
N SER A 61 -4.35 1.93 -11.22
CA SER A 61 -4.13 2.81 -10.08
C SER A 61 -4.01 2.02 -8.77
N ALA A 62 -4.82 0.97 -8.57
CA ALA A 62 -4.72 0.10 -7.41
C ALA A 62 -3.35 -0.59 -7.34
N LEU A 63 -2.88 -1.13 -8.47
CA LEU A 63 -1.55 -1.75 -8.53
C LEU A 63 -0.44 -0.75 -8.23
N SER A 64 -0.53 0.46 -8.79
CA SER A 64 0.47 1.51 -8.58
C SER A 64 0.53 1.96 -7.11
N LEU A 65 -0.63 2.20 -6.48
CA LEU A 65 -0.71 2.55 -5.07
C LEU A 65 -0.17 1.43 -4.18
N TYR A 66 -0.49 0.18 -4.50
CA TYR A 66 -0.02 -0.96 -3.72
C TYR A 66 1.49 -1.16 -3.84
N ALA A 67 2.06 -0.98 -5.03
CA ALA A 67 3.50 -1.01 -5.23
C ALA A 67 4.23 0.10 -4.44
N VAL A 68 3.69 1.33 -4.44
CA VAL A 68 4.24 2.43 -3.62
C VAL A 68 4.16 2.10 -2.14
N HIS A 69 3.04 1.55 -1.67
CA HIS A 69 2.89 1.13 -0.29
C HIS A 69 3.95 0.11 0.13
N LEU A 70 4.16 -0.94 -0.68
CA LEU A 70 5.20 -1.93 -0.42
C LEU A 70 6.62 -1.33 -0.46
N GLY A 71 6.89 -0.43 -1.40
CA GLY A 71 8.16 0.28 -1.48
C GLY A 71 8.44 1.13 -0.24
N VAL A 72 7.44 1.86 0.26
CA VAL A 72 7.57 2.64 1.51
C VAL A 72 7.81 1.73 2.71
N LEU A 73 7.09 0.60 2.82
CA LEU A 73 7.33 -0.37 3.89
C LEU A 73 8.76 -0.94 3.83
N HIS A 74 9.23 -1.28 2.64
CA HIS A 74 10.59 -1.78 2.44
C HIS A 74 11.64 -0.74 2.85
N LEU A 75 11.55 0.49 2.31
CA LEU A 75 12.49 1.56 2.61
C LEU A 75 12.50 1.92 4.09
N ARG A 76 11.34 1.98 4.76
CA ARG A 76 11.28 2.20 6.22
C ARG A 76 12.09 1.19 7.02
N ARG A 77 12.23 -0.04 6.52
CA ARG A 77 13.00 -1.11 7.17
C ARG A 77 14.47 -1.09 6.78
N THR A 78 14.78 -0.85 5.51
CA THR A 78 16.15 -1.00 4.98
C THR A 78 16.95 0.29 5.00
N ASP A 79 16.28 1.42 4.83
CA ASP A 79 16.89 2.76 4.78
C ASP A 79 15.86 3.82 5.24
N PRO A 80 15.61 3.92 6.56
CA PRO A 80 14.56 4.78 7.10
C PRO A 80 14.79 6.27 6.83
N GLU A 81 16.03 6.69 6.56
CA GLU A 81 16.36 8.10 6.27
C GLU A 81 15.83 8.55 4.89
N LEU A 82 15.62 7.61 3.96
CA LEU A 82 15.01 7.89 2.65
C LEU A 82 13.50 8.11 2.71
N VAL A 83 12.84 7.73 3.81
CA VAL A 83 11.41 7.88 3.97
C VAL A 83 11.13 9.18 4.72
N PRO A 84 10.53 10.19 4.08
CA PRO A 84 10.28 11.48 4.72
C PRO A 84 9.49 11.31 6.03
N ALA A 85 9.83 12.12 7.04
CA ALA A 85 9.02 12.23 8.24
C ALA A 85 7.57 12.58 7.83
N GLY A 86 6.62 11.76 8.28
CA GLY A 86 5.22 11.91 7.86
C GLY A 86 4.89 11.28 6.51
N ALA A 87 5.60 10.28 5.99
CA ALA A 87 5.15 9.51 4.82
C ALA A 87 3.75 8.84 4.99
N ASP A 88 3.22 8.79 6.21
CA ASP A 88 1.84 8.39 6.52
C ASP A 88 0.86 9.59 6.56
N GLY A 89 1.30 10.78 6.11
CA GLY A 89 0.57 12.06 6.15
C GLY A 89 1.10 13.13 5.15
N GLY A 90 0.46 14.30 5.11
CA GLY A 90 0.99 15.53 4.50
C GLY A 90 1.41 15.46 3.02
N ASP A 91 2.55 16.07 2.70
CA ASP A 91 3.03 16.33 1.33
C ASP A 91 3.34 15.07 0.53
N PHE A 92 3.80 14.00 1.18
CA PHE A 92 4.09 12.74 0.50
C PHE A 92 2.81 12.07 0.02
N GLN A 93 1.79 11.97 0.87
CA GLN A 93 0.48 11.44 0.48
C GLN A 93 -0.15 12.27 -0.64
N GLN A 94 -0.03 13.61 -0.56
CA GLN A 94 -0.53 14.49 -1.60
C GLN A 94 0.24 14.32 -2.93
N SER A 95 1.57 14.15 -2.88
CA SER A 95 2.40 13.90 -4.06
C SER A 95 2.05 12.57 -4.73
N VAL A 96 1.90 11.50 -3.94
CA VAL A 96 1.49 10.17 -4.42
C VAL A 96 0.09 10.25 -5.04
N ARG A 97 -0.86 10.92 -4.39
CA ARG A 97 -2.21 11.14 -4.94
C ARG A 97 -2.14 11.87 -6.27
N ASN A 98 -1.47 13.03 -6.33
CA ASN A 98 -1.40 13.86 -7.54
C ASN A 98 -0.75 13.12 -8.72
N ARG A 99 0.21 12.22 -8.47
CA ARG A 99 0.91 11.46 -9.52
C ARG A 99 0.17 10.20 -9.96
N LEU A 100 -0.45 9.48 -9.03
CA LEU A 100 -1.05 8.17 -9.30
C LEU A 100 -2.56 8.21 -9.54
N LEU A 101 -3.21 9.30 -9.13
CA LEU A 101 -4.65 9.51 -9.24
C LEU A 101 -4.96 10.91 -9.83
N PRO A 102 -4.39 11.29 -10.98
CA PRO A 102 -4.59 12.64 -11.55
C PRO A 102 -6.05 12.91 -11.97
N SER A 103 -6.84 11.86 -12.20
CA SER A 103 -8.26 11.94 -12.59
C SER A 103 -9.22 12.16 -11.42
N LEU A 104 -8.76 12.05 -10.17
CA LEU A 104 -9.56 12.26 -8.95
C LEU A 104 -9.41 13.67 -8.36
N GLY A 105 -9.35 14.69 -9.22
CA GLY A 105 -9.22 16.11 -8.86
C GLY A 105 -10.52 16.76 -8.42
#